data_AF-A0A165NPD3-F1
#
_entry.id   AF-A0A165NPD3-F1
#
_cell.length_a   1.000
_cell.length_b   1.000
_cell.length_c   1.000
_cell.angle_alpha   90.00
_cell.angle_beta   90.00
_cell.angle_gamma   90.00
#
_symmetry.space_group_name_H-M   'P 1'
#
loop_
_entity.id
_entity.type
_entity.pdbx_description
1 polymer ?
#
loop_
_entity_poly.entity_id
_entity_poly.type
_entity_poly.pdbx_seq_one_letter_code
_entity_poly.pdbx_strand_id
1 'polypeptide(L)'
;MNCVSPDAWIQTFGSLIGSLIGAFLAGYFAVRVMKNQLDNEKNITLRSSLETFLKFNIKFQHQVHNVAFAIKEINKLITKIEFEYEDYAKLQLACDKFSEYISMIQDLPEDEVRLEIHSKYKNIQSNLGLLHSIAALFPESKQGRREELVKEFAERTEILEYELSFFLKYVNEIEEKLRKLS
;
A
#
# COMPACT_ATOMS: atom_id res chain seq x y z
N MET A 1 -7.83 58.00 58.28
CA MET A 1 -7.91 57.61 56.85
C MET A 1 -6.58 56.98 56.49
N ASN A 2 -6.54 55.66 56.34
CA ASN A 2 -5.31 54.95 55.99
C ASN A 2 -5.08 55.12 54.48
N CYS A 3 -4.28 56.11 54.10
CA CYS A 3 -3.75 56.19 52.74
C CYS A 3 -2.83 54.99 52.52
N VAL A 4 -3.20 54.12 51.59
CA VAL A 4 -2.33 53.07 51.07
C VAL A 4 -1.07 53.76 50.53
N SER A 5 0.12 53.34 50.97
CA SER A 5 1.36 53.99 50.54
C SER A 5 1.52 53.84 49.02
N PRO A 6 2.03 54.86 48.30
CA PRO A 6 2.31 54.77 46.87
C PRO A 6 3.17 53.55 46.50
N ASP A 7 4.07 53.13 47.39
CA ASP A 7 4.90 51.95 47.24
C ASP A 7 4.07 50.65 47.21
N ALA A 8 3.03 50.54 48.04
CA ALA A 8 2.13 49.38 48.04
C ALA A 8 1.31 49.28 46.74
N TRP A 9 0.95 50.41 46.13
CA TRP A 9 0.30 50.45 44.81
C TRP A 9 1.25 50.02 43.69
N ILE A 10 2.48 50.54 43.67
CA ILE A 10 3.49 50.19 42.68
C ILE A 10 3.87 48.71 42.78
N GLN A 11 3.98 48.18 44.01
CA GLN A 11 4.30 46.77 44.24
C GLN A 11 3.15 45.84 43.83
N THR A 12 1.90 46.23 44.10
CA THR A 12 0.71 45.46 43.69
C THR A 12 0.50 45.51 42.18
N PHE A 13 0.66 46.66 41.53
CA PHE A 13 0.60 46.78 40.07
C PHE A 13 1.77 46.06 39.40
N GLY A 14 2.98 46.13 39.97
CA GLY A 14 4.15 45.41 39.49
C GLY A 14 3.97 43.89 39.58
N SER A 15 3.43 43.36 40.67
CA SER A 15 3.12 41.93 40.79
C SER A 15 1.98 41.51 39.87
N LEU A 16 0.96 42.35 39.70
CA LEU A 16 -0.18 42.06 38.85
C LEU A 16 0.21 42.05 37.37
N ILE A 17 0.97 43.04 36.90
CA ILE A 17 1.49 43.10 35.52
C ILE A 17 2.54 42.00 35.30
N GLY A 18 3.44 41.76 36.26
CA GLY A 18 4.42 40.68 36.19
C GLY A 18 3.78 39.30 36.11
N SER A 19 2.72 39.05 36.90
CA SER A 19 1.98 37.78 36.87
C SER A 19 1.17 37.60 35.57
N LEU A 20 0.60 38.66 35.02
CA LEU A 20 -0.09 38.64 33.73
C LEU A 20 0.87 38.38 32.56
N ILE A 21 2.03 39.05 32.53
CA ILE A 21 3.06 38.81 31.50
C ILE A 21 3.62 37.39 31.63
N GLY A 22 3.88 36.92 32.85
CA GLY A 22 4.33 35.56 33.12
C GLY A 22 3.31 34.51 32.66
N ALA A 23 2.02 34.70 32.97
CA ALA A 23 0.94 33.81 32.54
C ALA A 23 0.75 33.82 31.01
N PHE A 24 0.84 34.99 30.37
CA PHE A 24 0.76 35.11 28.92
C PHE A 24 1.91 34.38 28.21
N LEU A 25 3.15 34.58 28.67
CA LEU A 25 4.33 33.90 28.12
C LEU A 25 4.24 32.39 28.35
N ALA A 26 3.86 31.95 29.56
CA ALA A 26 3.66 30.53 29.86
C ALA A 26 2.57 29.91 28.96
N GLY A 27 1.45 30.60 28.74
CA GLY A 27 0.41 30.18 27.81
C GLY A 27 0.92 30.08 26.37
N TYR A 28 1.67 31.09 25.90
CA TYR A 28 2.27 31.08 24.57
C TYR A 28 3.26 29.91 24.38
N PHE A 29 4.15 29.68 25.35
CA PHE A 29 5.09 28.54 25.30
C PHE A 29 4.38 27.20 25.39
N ALA A 30 3.36 27.05 26.24
CA ALA A 30 2.57 25.84 26.34
C ALA A 30 1.88 25.51 25.01
N VAL A 31 1.24 26.49 24.37
CA VAL A 31 0.62 26.33 23.04
C VAL A 31 1.67 25.92 22.00
N ARG A 32 2.86 26.53 22.02
CA ARG A 32 3.95 26.19 21.09
C ARG A 32 4.47 24.77 21.31
N VAL A 33 4.67 24.36 22.56
CA VAL A 33 5.12 23.00 22.91
C VAL A 33 4.06 21.97 22.52
N MET A 34 2.78 22.23 22.79
CA MET A 34 1.68 21.35 22.38
C MET A 34 1.59 21.22 20.87
N LYS A 35 1.75 22.32 20.11
CA LYS A 35 1.81 22.26 18.64
C LYS A 35 2.97 21.39 18.16
N ASN A 36 4.17 21.60 18.71
CA ASN A 36 5.34 20.79 18.38
C ASN A 36 5.15 19.31 18.74
N GLN A 37 4.51 19.00 19.87
CA GLN A 37 4.19 17.63 20.28
C GLN A 37 3.20 16.98 19.32
N LEU A 38 2.11 17.68 18.97
CA LEU A 38 1.12 17.22 18.00
C LEU A 38 1.75 16.98 16.62
N ASP A 39 2.61 17.87 16.15
CA ASP A 39 3.28 17.72 14.87
C ASP A 39 4.28 16.56 14.90
N ASN A 40 4.98 16.35 16.01
CA ASN A 40 5.87 15.21 16.18
C ASN A 40 5.10 13.87 16.23
N GLU A 41 3.99 13.81 16.98
CA GLU A 41 3.12 12.62 17.03
C GLU A 41 2.51 12.29 15.66
N LYS A 42 2.08 13.32 14.91
CA LYS A 42 1.62 13.14 13.53
C LYS A 42 2.72 12.58 12.64
N ASN A 43 3.94 13.09 12.74
CA ASN A 43 5.07 12.60 11.95
C ASN A 43 5.46 11.17 12.32
N ILE A 44 5.46 10.81 13.61
CA ILE A 44 5.70 9.45 14.08
C ILE A 44 4.63 8.49 13.55
N THR A 45 3.36 8.87 13.67
CA THR A 45 2.21 8.06 13.19
C THR A 45 2.27 7.87 11.68
N LEU A 46 2.50 8.95 10.93
CA LEU A 46 2.65 8.91 9.49
C LEU A 46 3.81 7.99 9.10
N ARG A 47 4.98 8.17 9.70
CA ARG A 47 6.16 7.33 9.47
C ARG A 47 5.86 5.86 9.70
N SER A 48 5.25 5.51 10.85
CA SER A 48 4.86 4.14 11.17
C SER A 48 3.90 3.55 10.12
N SER A 49 2.93 4.34 9.65
CA SER A 49 2.00 3.92 8.60
C SER A 49 2.73 3.68 7.26
N LEU A 50 3.66 4.55 6.87
CA LEU A 50 4.45 4.37 5.65
C LEU A 50 5.35 3.13 5.74
N GLU A 51 6.03 2.93 6.86
CA GLU A 51 6.87 1.75 7.09
C GLU A 51 6.06 0.44 7.07
N THR A 52 4.84 0.45 7.62
CA THR A 52 3.91 -0.69 7.58
C THR A 52 3.54 -1.03 6.14
N PHE A 53 3.15 -0.03 5.35
CA PHE A 53 2.85 -0.23 3.93
C PHE A 53 4.06 -0.75 3.12
N LEU A 54 5.28 -0.29 3.41
CA LEU A 54 6.47 -0.79 2.73
C LEU A 54 6.76 -2.26 3.08
N LYS A 55 6.53 -2.68 4.32
CA LYS A 55 6.63 -4.09 4.72
C LYS A 55 5.59 -4.95 4.02
N PHE A 56 4.34 -4.47 3.91
CA PHE A 56 3.32 -5.09 3.08
C PHE A 56 3.81 -5.24 1.64
N ASN A 57 4.34 -4.16 1.05
CA ASN A 57 4.78 -4.15 -0.35
C ASN A 57 5.89 -5.19 -0.63
N ILE A 58 6.82 -5.40 0.30
CA ILE A 58 7.86 -6.44 0.14
C ILE A 58 7.22 -7.84 0.00
N LYS A 59 6.25 -8.16 0.86
CA LYS A 59 5.51 -9.43 0.78
C LYS A 59 4.73 -9.52 -0.53
N PHE A 60 4.03 -8.44 -0.88
CA PHE A 60 3.25 -8.35 -2.12
C PHE A 60 4.11 -8.54 -3.38
N GLN A 61 5.26 -7.88 -3.47
CA GLN A 61 6.21 -8.02 -4.58
C GLN A 61 6.72 -9.45 -4.74
N HIS A 62 7.02 -10.12 -3.62
CA HIS A 62 7.41 -11.53 -3.66
C HIS A 62 6.32 -12.40 -4.30
N GLN A 63 5.05 -12.19 -3.93
CA GLN A 63 3.95 -12.95 -4.52
C GLN A 63 3.67 -12.58 -5.98
N VAL A 64 3.75 -11.29 -6.33
CA VAL A 64 3.66 -10.83 -7.72
C VAL A 64 4.73 -11.47 -8.60
N HIS A 65 5.95 -11.66 -8.07
CA HIS A 65 7.01 -12.37 -8.79
C HIS A 65 6.63 -13.84 -9.08
N ASN A 66 6.08 -14.54 -8.09
CA ASN A 66 5.62 -15.93 -8.25
C ASN A 66 4.49 -16.05 -9.27
N VAL A 67 3.53 -15.12 -9.23
CA VAL A 67 2.45 -14.98 -10.23
C VAL A 67 3.02 -14.76 -11.62
N ALA A 68 3.96 -13.82 -11.80
CA ALA A 68 4.57 -13.54 -13.09
C ALA A 68 5.32 -14.76 -13.66
N PHE A 69 6.01 -15.51 -12.80
CA PHE A 69 6.65 -16.76 -13.18
C PHE A 69 5.63 -17.80 -13.66
N ALA A 70 4.53 -17.97 -12.93
CA ALA A 70 3.47 -18.91 -13.33
C ALA A 70 2.79 -18.50 -14.65
N ILE A 71 2.48 -17.21 -14.84
CA ILE A 71 1.96 -16.68 -16.11
C ILE A 71 2.90 -17.00 -17.27
N LYS A 72 4.21 -16.85 -17.08
CA LYS A 72 5.21 -17.16 -18.11
C LYS A 72 5.22 -18.64 -18.47
N GLU A 73 5.14 -19.54 -17.49
CA GLU A 73 5.07 -20.98 -17.72
C GLU A 73 3.77 -21.37 -18.44
N ILE A 74 2.63 -20.81 -18.04
CA ILE A 74 1.35 -20.99 -18.74
C ILE A 74 1.47 -20.50 -20.18
N ASN A 75 1.95 -19.27 -20.40
CA ASN A 75 2.13 -18.69 -21.74
C ASN A 75 3.00 -19.56 -22.65
N LYS A 76 4.09 -20.11 -22.13
CA LYS A 76 4.99 -21.00 -22.88
C LYS A 76 4.29 -22.28 -23.34
N LEU A 77 3.38 -22.82 -22.52
CA LEU A 77 2.64 -24.02 -22.84
C LEU A 77 1.49 -23.70 -23.81
N ILE A 78 0.65 -22.71 -23.51
CA ILE A 78 -0.55 -22.43 -24.31
C ILE A 78 -0.24 -21.99 -25.75
N THR A 79 0.94 -21.42 -26.00
CA THR A 79 1.38 -20.95 -27.33
C THR A 79 2.07 -22.02 -28.20
N LYS A 80 2.26 -23.24 -27.68
CA LYS A 80 2.81 -24.34 -28.49
C LYS A 80 1.89 -24.70 -29.66
N ILE A 81 2.48 -24.89 -30.83
CA ILE A 81 1.79 -25.29 -32.09
C ILE A 81 1.27 -26.73 -31.98
N GLU A 82 2.09 -27.64 -31.47
CA GLU A 82 1.71 -29.03 -31.20
C GLU A 82 1.62 -29.25 -29.69
N PHE A 83 0.51 -29.83 -29.24
CA PHE A 83 0.23 -30.02 -27.82
C PHE A 83 0.17 -31.51 -27.50
N GLU A 84 1.19 -31.99 -26.81
CA GLU A 84 1.31 -33.39 -26.43
C GLU A 84 0.56 -33.66 -25.12
N TYR A 85 0.27 -34.94 -24.83
CA TYR A 85 -0.35 -35.34 -23.57
C TYR A 85 0.43 -34.85 -22.33
N GLU A 86 1.76 -34.88 -22.38
CA GLU A 86 2.62 -34.39 -21.29
C GLU A 86 2.48 -32.87 -21.07
N ASP A 87 2.14 -32.11 -22.12
CA ASP A 87 1.93 -30.66 -22.01
C ASP A 87 0.64 -30.33 -21.27
N TYR A 88 -0.40 -31.17 -21.36
CA TYR A 88 -1.62 -31.02 -20.55
C TYR A 88 -1.31 -31.17 -19.06
N ALA A 89 -0.52 -32.18 -18.68
CA ALA A 89 -0.12 -32.39 -17.29
C ALA A 89 0.73 -31.21 -16.76
N LYS A 90 1.67 -30.72 -17.57
CA LYS A 90 2.49 -29.54 -17.23
C LYS A 90 1.65 -28.28 -17.10
N LEU A 91 0.67 -28.09 -17.98
CA LEU A 91 -0.23 -26.95 -17.97
C LEU A 91 -1.13 -26.97 -16.74
N GLN A 92 -1.70 -28.13 -16.40
CA GLN A 92 -2.48 -28.30 -15.18
C GLN A 92 -1.65 -27.92 -13.96
N LEU A 93 -0.44 -28.46 -13.83
CA LEU A 93 0.46 -28.13 -12.72
C LEU A 93 0.80 -26.63 -12.65
N ALA A 94 0.98 -25.97 -13.80
CA ALA A 94 1.23 -24.53 -13.85
C ALA A 94 0.01 -23.73 -13.41
N CYS A 95 -1.20 -24.11 -13.82
CA CYS A 95 -2.46 -23.51 -13.40
C CYS A 95 -2.72 -23.71 -11.89
N ASP A 96 -2.42 -24.90 -11.35
CA ASP A 96 -2.58 -25.19 -9.92
C ASP A 96 -1.64 -24.30 -9.08
N LYS A 97 -0.37 -24.19 -9.47
CA LYS A 97 0.59 -23.27 -8.81
C LYS A 97 0.16 -21.82 -8.91
N PHE A 98 -0.38 -21.43 -10.07
CA PHE A 98 -0.90 -20.08 -10.27
C PHE A 98 -2.05 -19.77 -9.31
N SER A 99 -2.96 -20.73 -9.11
CA SER A 99 -4.05 -20.65 -8.13
C SER A 99 -3.52 -20.45 -6.71
N GLU A 100 -2.52 -21.24 -6.32
CA GLU A 100 -1.87 -21.14 -5.01
C GLU A 100 -1.28 -19.74 -4.77
N TYR A 101 -0.53 -19.20 -5.73
CA TYR A 101 0.07 -17.87 -5.61
C TYR A 101 -0.97 -16.76 -5.54
N ILE A 102 -2.12 -16.91 -6.22
CA ILE A 102 -3.22 -15.95 -6.12
C ILE A 102 -3.84 -15.99 -4.73
N SER A 103 -4.04 -17.16 -4.14
CA SER A 103 -4.50 -17.29 -2.75
C SER A 103 -3.55 -16.57 -1.80
N MET A 104 -2.23 -16.75 -1.98
CA MET A 104 -1.24 -16.05 -1.15
C MET A 104 -1.32 -14.52 -1.25
N ILE A 105 -1.72 -13.96 -2.40
CA ILE A 105 -1.96 -12.51 -2.56
C ILE A 105 -3.26 -12.09 -1.87
N GLN A 106 -4.29 -12.93 -1.91
CA GLN A 106 -5.58 -12.67 -1.26
C GLN A 106 -5.48 -12.72 0.26
N ASP A 107 -4.57 -13.52 0.81
CA ASP A 107 -4.33 -13.67 2.25
C ASP A 107 -3.44 -12.55 2.83
N LEU A 108 -2.94 -11.63 2.01
CA LEU A 108 -2.17 -10.49 2.51
C LEU A 108 -3.06 -9.54 3.32
N PRO A 109 -2.53 -8.95 4.41
CA PRO A 109 -3.30 -8.09 5.31
C PRO A 109 -3.71 -6.80 4.59
N GLU A 110 -4.97 -6.75 4.17
CA GLU A 110 -5.53 -5.66 3.38
C GLU A 110 -5.58 -4.33 4.14
N ASP A 111 -5.64 -4.38 5.47
CA ASP A 111 -5.59 -3.22 6.36
C ASP A 111 -4.21 -2.53 6.38
N GLU A 112 -3.15 -3.23 5.93
CA GLU A 112 -1.83 -2.63 5.73
C GLU A 112 -1.74 -1.83 4.40
N VAL A 113 -2.74 -1.94 3.52
CA VAL A 113 -2.80 -1.19 2.25
C VAL A 113 -3.34 0.22 2.48
N ARG A 114 -2.59 1.22 2.00
CA ARG A 114 -3.03 2.61 2.11
C ARG A 114 -4.27 2.90 1.26
N LEU A 115 -5.20 3.67 1.82
CA LEU A 115 -6.47 4.02 1.18
C LEU A 115 -6.30 4.59 -0.23
N GLU A 116 -5.25 5.39 -0.46
CA GLU A 116 -4.99 6.05 -1.73
C GLU A 116 -4.68 5.08 -2.88
N ILE A 117 -4.20 3.87 -2.57
CA ILE A 117 -3.87 2.84 -3.57
C ILE A 117 -4.76 1.59 -3.43
N HIS A 118 -5.67 1.59 -2.48
CA HIS A 118 -6.51 0.43 -2.16
C HIS A 118 -7.38 -0.02 -3.34
N SER A 119 -7.99 0.92 -4.08
CA SER A 119 -8.76 0.58 -5.29
C SER A 119 -7.89 -0.13 -6.34
N LYS A 120 -6.62 0.27 -6.48
CA LYS A 120 -5.69 -0.35 -7.42
C LYS A 120 -5.29 -1.75 -6.97
N TYR A 121 -5.05 -1.93 -5.69
CA TYR A 121 -4.84 -3.26 -5.11
C TYR A 121 -6.04 -4.20 -5.36
N LYS A 122 -7.28 -3.70 -5.19
CA LYS A 122 -8.50 -4.47 -5.52
C LYS A 122 -8.62 -4.81 -7.00
N ASN A 123 -8.26 -3.90 -7.89
CA ASN A 123 -8.22 -4.19 -9.32
C ASN A 123 -7.20 -5.29 -9.66
N ILE A 124 -6.04 -5.29 -9.00
CA ILE A 124 -5.04 -6.35 -9.17
C ILE A 124 -5.61 -7.69 -8.71
N GLN A 125 -6.17 -7.77 -7.50
CA GLN A 125 -6.80 -9.01 -6.99
C GLN A 125 -7.90 -9.52 -7.92
N SER A 126 -8.75 -8.63 -8.44
CA SER A 126 -9.82 -8.96 -9.38
C SER A 126 -9.28 -9.51 -10.71
N ASN A 127 -8.30 -8.84 -11.31
CA ASN A 127 -7.69 -9.29 -12.56
C ASN A 127 -6.96 -10.63 -12.39
N LEU A 128 -6.33 -10.87 -11.24
CA LEU A 128 -5.75 -12.16 -10.91
C LEU A 128 -6.82 -13.26 -10.84
N GLY A 129 -7.97 -12.99 -10.21
CA GLY A 129 -9.10 -13.92 -10.18
C GLY A 129 -9.66 -14.23 -11.58
N LEU A 130 -9.72 -13.24 -12.47
CA LEU A 130 -10.11 -13.44 -13.87
C LEU A 130 -9.07 -14.28 -14.63
N LEU A 131 -7.78 -13.96 -14.49
CA LEU A 131 -6.70 -14.75 -15.09
C LEU A 131 -6.74 -16.20 -14.61
N HIS A 132 -6.96 -16.43 -13.32
CA HIS A 132 -7.13 -17.78 -12.77
C HIS A 132 -8.29 -18.52 -13.41
N SER A 133 -9.44 -17.85 -13.54
CA SER A 133 -10.63 -18.42 -14.17
C SER A 133 -10.36 -18.79 -15.64
N ILE A 134 -9.65 -17.96 -16.38
CA ILE A 134 -9.23 -18.26 -17.76
C ILE A 134 -8.23 -19.43 -17.79
N ALA A 135 -7.23 -19.40 -16.90
CA ALA A 135 -6.19 -20.41 -16.81
C ALA A 135 -6.76 -21.81 -16.53
N ALA A 136 -7.76 -21.90 -15.66
CA ALA A 136 -8.46 -23.15 -15.34
C ALA A 136 -9.19 -23.77 -16.54
N LEU A 137 -9.52 -22.99 -17.57
CA LEU A 137 -10.21 -23.48 -18.77
C LEU A 137 -9.26 -24.08 -19.81
N PHE A 138 -7.96 -23.79 -19.76
CA PHE A 138 -7.01 -24.27 -20.77
C PHE A 138 -6.93 -25.80 -20.88
N PRO A 139 -6.81 -26.57 -19.78
CA PRO A 139 -6.66 -28.02 -19.83
C PRO A 139 -7.83 -28.74 -20.52
N GLU A 140 -9.04 -28.18 -20.41
CA GLU A 140 -10.27 -28.76 -20.96
C GLU A 140 -10.67 -28.18 -22.33
N SER A 141 -9.97 -27.16 -22.81
CA SER A 141 -10.35 -26.42 -24.01
C SER A 141 -10.06 -27.21 -25.30
N LYS A 142 -11.06 -27.23 -26.21
CA LYS A 142 -10.85 -27.66 -27.61
C LYS A 142 -10.08 -26.58 -28.37
N GLN A 143 -9.37 -26.98 -29.43
CA GLN A 143 -8.45 -26.11 -30.20
C GLN A 143 -9.04 -24.74 -30.57
N GLY A 144 -10.28 -24.66 -31.08
CA GLY A 144 -10.90 -23.38 -31.43
C GLY A 144 -11.23 -22.46 -30.24
N ARG A 145 -11.60 -23.02 -29.07
CA ARG A 145 -11.83 -22.22 -27.85
C ARG A 145 -10.50 -21.79 -27.21
N ARG A 146 -9.44 -22.58 -27.42
CA ARG A 146 -8.12 -22.30 -26.87
C ARG A 146 -7.54 -21.01 -27.43
N GLU A 147 -7.63 -20.75 -28.73
CA GLU A 147 -7.12 -19.51 -29.35
C GLU A 147 -7.76 -18.26 -28.73
N GLU A 148 -9.08 -18.30 -28.50
CA GLU A 148 -9.82 -17.24 -27.82
C GLU A 148 -9.33 -17.05 -26.37
N LEU A 149 -9.17 -18.15 -25.62
CA LEU A 149 -8.64 -18.11 -24.25
C LEU A 149 -7.21 -17.57 -24.20
N VAL A 150 -6.34 -17.91 -25.17
CA VAL A 150 -4.97 -17.35 -25.24
C VAL A 150 -5.04 -15.84 -25.40
N LYS A 151 -5.91 -15.34 -26.28
CA LYS A 151 -6.09 -13.90 -26.49
C LYS A 151 -6.63 -13.21 -25.23
N GLU A 152 -7.69 -13.74 -24.63
CA GLU A 152 -8.24 -13.22 -23.38
C GLU A 152 -7.19 -13.20 -22.25
N PHE A 153 -6.40 -14.27 -22.13
CA PHE A 153 -5.33 -14.37 -21.12
C PHE A 153 -4.23 -13.33 -21.33
N ALA A 154 -3.82 -13.10 -22.60
CA ALA A 154 -2.84 -12.08 -22.95
C ALA A 154 -3.35 -10.67 -22.62
N GLU A 155 -4.57 -10.32 -23.04
CA GLU A 155 -5.20 -9.03 -22.74
C GLU A 155 -5.28 -8.77 -21.24
N ARG A 156 -5.64 -9.79 -20.45
CA ARG A 156 -5.70 -9.68 -18.98
C ARG A 156 -4.33 -9.56 -18.34
N THR A 157 -3.31 -10.19 -18.92
CA THR A 157 -1.92 -10.06 -18.46
C THR A 157 -1.43 -8.63 -18.66
N GLU A 158 -1.70 -8.02 -19.82
CA GLU A 158 -1.34 -6.62 -20.10
C GLU A 158 -2.02 -5.64 -19.11
N ILE A 159 -3.31 -5.86 -18.82
CA ILE A 159 -4.04 -5.04 -17.84
C ILE A 159 -3.41 -5.20 -16.44
N LEU A 160 -3.06 -6.42 -16.05
CA LEU A 160 -2.40 -6.69 -14.77
C LEU A 160 -1.04 -5.97 -14.67
N GLU A 161 -0.21 -6.06 -15.71
CA GLU A 161 1.08 -5.37 -15.79
C GLU A 161 0.93 -3.85 -15.67
N TYR A 162 -0.08 -3.29 -16.34
CA TYR A 162 -0.42 -1.87 -16.21
C TYR A 162 -0.76 -1.50 -14.76
N GLU A 163 -1.67 -2.22 -14.10
CA GLU A 163 -2.04 -1.91 -12.71
C GLU A 163 -0.87 -2.08 -11.73
N LEU A 164 -0.02 -3.08 -11.94
CA LEU A 164 1.21 -3.28 -11.15
C LEU A 164 2.20 -2.11 -11.32
N SER A 165 2.31 -1.55 -12.52
CA SER A 165 3.19 -0.38 -12.77
C SER A 165 2.74 0.86 -11.98
N PHE A 166 1.42 1.08 -11.87
CA PHE A 166 0.87 2.16 -11.06
C PHE A 166 1.10 1.93 -9.58
N PHE A 167 0.92 0.69 -9.11
CA PHE A 167 1.21 0.32 -7.73
C PHE A 167 2.68 0.58 -7.38
N LEU A 168 3.61 0.17 -8.26
CA LEU A 168 5.04 0.40 -8.08
C LEU A 168 5.41 1.88 -8.04
N LYS A 169 4.80 2.70 -8.91
CA LYS A 169 5.00 4.15 -8.88
C LYS A 169 4.59 4.74 -7.53
N TYR A 170 3.45 4.34 -6.99
CA TYR A 170 2.99 4.80 -5.67
C TYR A 170 3.95 4.37 -4.55
N VAL A 171 4.48 3.14 -4.59
CA VAL A 171 5.50 2.67 -3.64
C VAL A 171 6.73 3.58 -3.65
N ASN A 172 7.25 3.93 -4.82
CA ASN A 172 8.40 4.85 -4.94
C ASN A 172 8.09 6.23 -4.33
N GLU A 173 6.89 6.76 -4.54
CA GLU A 173 6.46 8.02 -3.91
C GLU A 173 6.41 7.91 -2.37
N ILE A 174 6.04 6.75 -1.84
CA ILE A 174 6.06 6.49 -0.39
C ILE A 174 7.48 6.41 0.15
N GLU A 175 8.39 5.72 -0.54
CA GLU A 175 9.80 5.67 -0.16
C GLU A 175 10.43 7.07 -0.12
N GLU A 176 10.15 7.91 -1.12
CA GLU A 176 10.61 9.30 -1.13
C GLU A 176 10.03 10.12 0.02
N LYS A 177 8.73 9.96 0.32
CA LYS A 177 8.09 10.63 1.47
C LYS A 177 8.74 10.20 2.78
N LEU A 178 9.02 8.91 2.96
CA LEU A 178 9.66 8.39 4.15
C LEU A 178 11.08 8.93 4.32
N ARG A 179 11.86 9.01 3.24
CA ARG A 179 13.21 9.63 3.27
C ARG A 179 13.20 11.09 3.69
N LYS A 180 12.17 11.85 3.31
CA LYS A 180 12.01 13.27 3.72
C LYS A 180 11.59 13.45 5.18
N LEU A 181 11.07 12.40 5.80
CA LEU A 181 10.70 12.35 7.23
C LEU A 181 11.83 11.81 8.11
N SER A 182 12.95 11.39 7.51
CA SER A 182 14.15 10.84 8.17
C SER A 182 15.18 11.93 8.39
#